data_AF-A0A2S9FR51-F1
#
_entry.id   AF-A0A2S9FR51-F1
#
_cell.length_a   1.000
_cell.length_b   1.000
_cell.length_c   1.000
_cell.angle_alpha   90.00
_cell.angle_beta   90.00
_cell.angle_gamma   90.00
#
_symmetry.space_group_name_H-M   'P 1'
#
loop_
_entity.id
_entity.type
_entity.pdbx_description
1 polymer ?
#
loop_
_entity_poly.entity_id
_entity_poly.type
_entity_poly.pdbx_seq_one_letter_code
_entity_poly.pdbx_strand_id
1 'polypeptide(L)'
;SVLLRENAPRRFCTVNYGTVRPTADGTGFTITVATGGHPSGLLIDPVSGDVEEIRPRGGMLVGALSEATFDVCTATLRQGQMLLFYTDGLTEARRGDD
;
A
#
# COMPACT_ATOMS: atom_id res chain seq x y z
N SER A 1 -12.67 -7.05 -6.22
CA SER A 1 -11.59 -6.26 -6.83
C SER A 1 -11.46 -6.71 -8.27
N VAL A 2 -11.66 -5.80 -9.22
CA VAL A 2 -11.55 -6.11 -10.65
C VAL A 2 -10.12 -5.79 -11.08
N LEU A 3 -9.34 -6.82 -11.36
CA LEU A 3 -8.12 -6.68 -12.15
C LEU A 3 -8.54 -6.76 -13.62
N LEU A 4 -8.42 -5.65 -14.34
CA LEU A 4 -8.55 -5.61 -15.80
C LEU A 4 -7.53 -6.58 -16.41
N ARG A 5 -8.01 -7.55 -17.19
CA ARG A 5 -7.16 -8.45 -17.98
C ARG A 5 -6.54 -7.68 -19.14
N GLU A 6 -5.22 -7.59 -19.16
CA GLU A 6 -4.45 -7.09 -20.30
C GLU A 6 -4.00 -8.27 -21.17
N ASN A 7 -4.14 -8.13 -22.50
CA ASN A 7 -4.08 -9.22 -23.50
C ASN A 7 -2.65 -9.48 -24.07
N ALA A 8 -1.59 -9.02 -23.39
CA ALA A 8 -0.19 -9.39 -23.68
C ALA A 8 0.63 -9.31 -22.38
N PRO A 9 1.49 -10.30 -22.02
CA PRO A 9 1.93 -10.44 -20.65
C PRO A 9 3.05 -9.44 -20.31
N ARG A 10 2.70 -8.33 -19.66
CA ARG A 10 3.58 -7.79 -18.62
C ARG A 10 3.74 -8.91 -17.60
N ARG A 11 4.91 -9.54 -17.55
CA ARG A 11 5.19 -10.64 -16.61
C ARG A 11 5.33 -10.17 -15.16
N PHE A 12 5.15 -8.88 -14.91
CA PHE A 12 5.24 -8.28 -13.59
C PHE A 12 4.08 -7.31 -13.32
N CYS A 13 3.74 -7.13 -12.05
CA CYS A 13 2.74 -6.16 -11.58
C CYS A 13 3.21 -5.48 -10.29
N THR A 14 2.69 -4.27 -10.02
CA THR A 14 2.82 -3.65 -8.69
C THR A 14 1.69 -4.11 -7.79
N VAL A 15 1.97 -4.31 -6.51
CA VAL A 15 0.96 -4.75 -5.54
C VAL A 15 1.28 -4.18 -4.15
N ASN A 16 0.23 -3.82 -3.41
CA ASN A 16 0.28 -3.73 -1.96
C ASN A 16 -0.55 -4.89 -1.39
N TYR A 17 0.05 -5.66 -0.48
CA TYR A 17 -0.63 -6.71 0.25
C TYR A 17 -0.56 -6.40 1.75
N GLY A 18 -1.73 -6.37 2.40
CA GLY A 18 -1.83 -6.02 3.81
C GLY A 18 -2.65 -7.04 4.59
N THR A 19 -2.24 -7.32 5.82
CA THR A 19 -3.09 -8.00 6.81
C THR A 19 -3.44 -7.04 7.94
N VAL A 20 -4.66 -7.20 8.45
CA VAL A 20 -5.22 -6.36 9.51
C VAL A 20 -5.61 -7.25 10.66
N ARG A 21 -5.15 -6.93 11.87
CA ARG A 21 -5.53 -7.63 13.11
C ARG A 21 -5.89 -6.62 14.19
N PRO A 22 -6.95 -6.84 14.99
CA PRO A 22 -7.19 -6.03 16.17
C PRO A 22 -5.97 -6.05 17.10
N THR A 23 -5.70 -4.90 17.72
CA THR A 23 -4.74 -4.78 18.82
C THR A 23 -5.25 -5.49 20.06
N ALA A 24 -4.34 -5.98 20.91
CA ALA A 24 -4.70 -6.72 22.12
C ALA A 24 -5.48 -5.86 23.15
N ASP A 25 -5.26 -4.55 23.15
CA ASP A 25 -5.95 -3.58 24.02
C ASP A 25 -7.29 -3.09 23.43
N GLY A 26 -7.64 -3.51 22.21
CA GLY A 26 -8.88 -3.13 21.54
C GLY A 26 -8.94 -1.68 21.05
N THR A 27 -7.83 -0.95 21.06
CA THR A 27 -7.80 0.49 20.73
C THR A 27 -7.58 0.79 19.25
N GLY A 28 -7.36 -0.24 18.44
CA GLY A 28 -7.12 -0.11 17.01
C GLY A 28 -6.70 -1.41 16.34
N PHE A 29 -5.97 -1.29 15.25
CA PHE A 29 -5.51 -2.41 14.43
C PHE A 29 -4.00 -2.37 14.20
N THR A 30 -3.37 -3.53 14.29
CA THR A 30 -2.03 -3.76 13.75
C THR A 30 -2.16 -4.09 12.26
N ILE A 31 -1.52 -3.28 11.43
CA ILE A 31 -1.47 -3.46 9.99
C ILE A 31 -0.07 -3.92 9.62
N THR A 32 0.05 -5.02 8.87
CA THR A 32 1.33 -5.46 8.29
C THR A 32 1.23 -5.44 6.79
N VAL A 33 2.13 -4.72 6.13
CA VAL A 33 2.10 -4.45 4.69
C VAL A 33 3.38 -4.95 4.04
N ALA A 34 3.24 -5.64 2.91
CA ALA A 34 4.29 -5.94 1.95
C ALA A 34 4.01 -5.18 0.63
N THR A 35 5.06 -4.68 -0.02
CA THR A 35 4.95 -4.03 -1.34
C THR A 35 5.74 -4.78 -2.39
N GLY A 36 5.12 -4.97 -3.56
CA GLY A 36 5.78 -5.43 -4.77
C GLY A 36 6.00 -4.27 -5.75
N GLY A 37 6.58 -3.15 -5.28
CA GLY A 37 6.85 -1.95 -6.07
C GLY A 37 5.68 -0.97 -6.24
N HIS A 38 4.66 -1.06 -5.39
CA HIS A 38 3.57 -0.09 -5.34
C HIS A 38 3.92 1.10 -4.42
N PRO A 39 3.37 2.31 -4.66
CA PRO A 39 3.52 3.46 -3.78
C PRO A 39 3.17 3.18 -2.30
N SER A 40 3.76 3.96 -1.41
CA SER A 40 3.55 3.90 0.04
C SER A 40 2.07 4.09 0.41
N GLY A 41 1.61 3.36 1.43
CA GLY A 41 0.37 3.73 2.11
C GLY A 41 0.56 5.02 2.92
N LEU A 42 -0.51 5.78 3.14
CA LEU A 42 -0.48 6.98 3.96
C LEU A 42 -1.32 6.76 5.23
N LEU A 43 -0.70 6.85 6.39
CA LEU A 43 -1.39 6.88 7.69
C LEU A 43 -1.64 8.35 8.04
N ILE A 44 -2.91 8.70 8.21
CA ILE A 44 -3.37 10.08 8.39
C ILE A 44 -4.02 10.19 9.76
N ASP A 45 -3.53 11.14 10.55
CA ASP A 45 -4.16 11.56 11.80
C ASP A 45 -5.02 12.82 11.55
N PRO A 46 -6.36 12.73 11.61
CA PRO A 46 -7.20 13.89 11.32
C PRO A 46 -7.19 14.94 12.44
N VAL A 47 -6.72 14.61 13.65
CA VAL A 47 -6.69 15.53 14.78
C VAL A 47 -5.43 16.38 14.74
N SER A 48 -4.26 15.77 14.54
CA SER A 48 -3.01 16.52 14.40
C SER A 48 -2.77 17.04 12.98
N GLY A 49 -3.37 16.40 11.97
CA GLY A 49 -3.08 16.65 10.56
C GLY A 49 -1.83 15.94 10.05
N ASP A 50 -1.21 15.08 10.87
CA ASP A 50 0.01 14.38 10.50
C ASP A 50 -0.25 13.30 9.44
N VAL A 51 0.72 13.15 8.54
CA VAL A 51 0.72 12.11 7.50
C VAL A 51 2.04 11.36 7.56
N GLU A 52 1.95 10.05 7.78
CA GLU A 52 3.10 9.14 7.81
C GLU A 52 3.04 8.17 6.63
N GLU A 53 4.16 8.04 5.91
CA GLU A 53 4.29 7.02 4.86
C GLU A 53 4.55 5.64 5.46
N ILE A 54 3.65 4.71 5.19
CA ILE A 54 3.79 3.30 5.54
C ILE A 54 4.35 2.56 4.33
N ARG A 55 5.66 2.32 4.34
CA ARG A 55 6.37 1.58 3.29
C ARG A 55 7.44 0.65 3.87
N PRO A 56 7.53 -0.60 3.37
CA PRO A 56 8.71 -1.40 3.57
C PRO A 56 9.96 -0.71 3.01
N ARG A 57 11.14 -1.01 3.57
CA ARG A 57 12.41 -0.37 3.13
C ARG A 57 12.81 -0.78 1.72
N GLY A 58 12.33 -1.93 1.24
CA GLY A 58 12.55 -2.46 -0.09
C GLY A 58 11.42 -3.39 -0.52
N GLY A 59 11.66 -4.15 -1.57
CA GLY A 59 10.69 -5.07 -2.16
C GLY A 59 10.83 -5.10 -3.67
N MET A 60 10.92 -6.30 -4.23
CA MET A 60 11.06 -6.48 -5.68
C MET A 60 9.69 -6.44 -6.36
N LEU A 61 9.65 -6.16 -7.67
CA LEU A 61 8.42 -6.29 -8.45
C LEU A 61 8.02 -7.77 -8.54
N VAL A 62 6.74 -8.07 -8.30
CA VAL A 62 6.22 -9.44 -8.43
C VAL A 62 6.42 -9.90 -9.87
N GLY A 63 7.01 -11.08 -10.07
CA GLY A 63 7.20 -11.69 -11.39
C GLY A 63 8.35 -11.11 -12.23
N ALA A 64 9.07 -10.10 -11.72
CA ALA A 64 10.27 -9.58 -12.39
C ALA A 64 11.50 -10.48 -12.22
N LEU A 65 11.60 -11.18 -11.08
CA LEU A 65 12.66 -12.14 -10.76
C LEU A 65 12.02 -13.42 -10.20
N SER A 66 12.59 -14.58 -10.53
CA SER A 66 12.12 -15.88 -10.05
C SER A 66 12.24 -16.05 -8.53
N GLU A 67 13.21 -15.36 -7.93
CA GLU A 67 13.50 -15.37 -6.48
C GLU A 67 13.23 -13.99 -5.85
N ALA A 68 12.12 -13.35 -6.24
CA ALA A 68 11.75 -12.05 -5.70
C ALA A 68 11.52 -12.12 -4.18
N THR A 69 12.23 -11.26 -3.44
CA THR A 69 12.03 -11.06 -2.00
C THR A 69 11.21 -9.79 -1.74
N PHE A 70 10.31 -9.86 -0.76
CA PHE A 70 9.46 -8.74 -0.37
C PHE A 70 9.67 -8.41 1.10
N ASP A 71 9.98 -7.15 1.39
CA ASP A 71 10.04 -6.68 2.76
C ASP A 71 8.64 -6.39 3.29
N VAL A 72 8.53 -6.41 4.62
CA VAL A 72 7.31 -6.04 5.34
C VAL A 72 7.58 -4.86 6.26
N CYS A 73 6.53 -4.07 6.49
CA CYS A 73 6.50 -3.09 7.56
C CYS A 73 5.20 -3.23 8.36
N THR A 74 5.21 -2.74 9.59
CA THR A 74 4.06 -2.79 10.48
C THR A 74 3.73 -1.38 10.97
N ALA A 75 2.44 -1.06 11.01
CA ALA A 75 1.91 0.19 11.54
C ALA A 75 0.74 -0.09 12.49
N THR A 76 0.46 0.84 13.40
CA THR A 76 -0.74 0.79 14.25
C THR A 76 -1.72 1.83 13.75
N LEU A 77 -2.90 1.37 13.33
CA LEU A 77 -4.02 2.24 12.98
C LEU A 77 -4.92 2.40 14.22
N ARG A 78 -4.91 3.59 14.82
CA ARG A 78 -5.76 3.89 15.98
C ARG A 78 -7.16 4.30 15.55
N GLN A 79 -8.10 4.22 16.49
CA GLN A 79 -9.45 4.74 16.28
C GLN A 79 -9.42 6.20 15.80
N GLY A 80 -10.17 6.49 14.74
CA GLY A 80 -10.24 7.83 14.14
C GLY A 80 -9.16 8.13 13.10
N GLN A 81 -8.05 7.39 13.07
CA GLN A 81 -7.02 7.53 12.03
C GLN A 81 -7.46 6.84 10.73
N MET A 82 -6.84 7.22 9.61
CA MET A 82 -7.10 6.66 8.29
C MET A 82 -5.83 6.08 7.68
N LEU A 83 -5.92 4.88 7.10
CA LEU A 83 -4.87 4.33 6.23
C LEU A 83 -5.35 4.33 4.78
N LEU A 84 -4.65 5.09 3.93
CA LEU A 84 -4.98 5.25 2.51
C LEU A 84 -3.95 4.54 1.63
N PHE A 85 -4.43 3.65 0.76
CA PHE A 85 -3.68 3.11 -0.36
C PHE A 85 -4.26 3.66 -1.66
N TYR A 86 -3.40 4.03 -2.60
CA TYR A 86 -3.79 4.60 -3.88
C TYR A 86 -2.92 4.01 -4.99
N THR A 87 -3.52 3.81 -6.17
CA THR A 87 -2.79 3.37 -7.36
C THR A 87 -2.45 4.57 -8.24
N ASP A 88 -1.31 4.51 -8.93
CA ASP A 88 -0.77 5.53 -9.85
C ASP A 88 -1.74 6.00 -10.95
N GLY A 89 -2.66 5.14 -11.39
CA GLY A 89 -3.75 5.54 -12.29
C GLY A 89 -4.68 6.66 -11.76
N LEU A 90 -4.68 6.94 -10.45
CA LEU A 90 -5.47 8.01 -9.83
C LEU A 90 -4.71 9.35 -9.77
N THR A 91 -3.37 9.34 -9.73
CA THR A 91 -2.56 10.56 -9.73
C THR A 91 -2.36 11.12 -11.13
N GLU A 92 -2.23 10.25 -12.14
CA GLU A 92 -2.02 10.65 -13.54
C GLU A 92 -3.29 11.19 -14.22
N ALA A 93 -4.47 10.86 -13.68
CA ALA A 93 -5.75 11.39 -14.16
C ALA A 93 -5.95 12.89 -13.91
N ARG A 94 -5.09 13.54 -13.10
CA ARG A 94 -5.12 14.99 -12.84
C ARG A 94 -4.12 15.77 -13.71
N ARG A 95 -3.87 15.29 -14.92
CA ARG A 95 -3.21 16.06 -15.99
C ARG A 95 -4.15 16.19 -17.20
N GLY A 96 -5.36 16.69 -16.94
CA GLY A 96 -6.06 17.48 -17.94
C GLY A 96 -5.58 18.91 -17.73
N ASP A 97 -4.68 19.37 -18.59
CA ASP A 97 -4.25 20.77 -18.68
C ASP A 97 -5.45 21.71 -18.89
N ASP A 98 -5.22 22.98 -18.54
CA ASP A 98 -6.01 24.20 -18.82
C ASP A 98 -7.06 24.15 -19.96
#